data_AF-A0A932K2E9-F1
#
_entry.id   AF-A0A932K2E9-F1
#
_cell.length_a   1.000
_cell.length_b   1.000
_cell.length_c   1.000
_cell.angle_alpha   90.00
_cell.angle_beta   90.00
_cell.angle_gamma   90.00
#
_symmetry.space_group_name_H-M   'P 1'
#
loop_
_entity.id
_entity.type
_entity.pdbx_description
1 polymer ?
#
loop_
_entity_poly.entity_id
_entity_poly.type
_entity_poly.pdbx_seq_one_letter_code
_entity_poly.pdbx_strand_id
1 'polypeptide(L)'
;MDKTSVMENQDVQKGNQNNSTQQTSNGVNKKLQITVIAIAILVGGYFFLFSGPAFNLSKRSSDERSSHIVNEALAARFDYLSKNGNSSCSASFRGSILSMPDDERLRGSCCSPMSVHRYSEQVEGLKKFKSVAGQNIDKIPDDPYDIKAGLAKELMSYYDMELTLEEQKAYDYAMQNSSEKGPCCCKCWRWYVYGGLGKYLIKNHGFTGEQVTEVWNLSDGCGGDSEHHH
;
A
#
# COMPACT_ATOMS: atom_id res chain seq x y z
N MET A 1 1.87 -45.34 -37.23
CA MET A 1 2.68 -46.54 -36.95
C MET A 1 3.32 -46.33 -35.59
N ASP A 2 3.10 -47.09 -34.51
CA ASP A 2 2.08 -48.09 -34.09
C ASP A 2 2.34 -48.42 -32.59
N LYS A 3 1.43 -48.91 -31.73
CA LYS A 3 0.00 -49.29 -31.83
C LYS A 3 -0.66 -49.21 -30.43
N THR A 4 -1.99 -49.24 -30.35
CA THR A 4 -2.80 -49.23 -29.09
C THR A 4 -3.13 -50.65 -28.58
N SER A 5 -3.17 -50.89 -27.25
CA SER A 5 -4.07 -51.82 -26.48
C SER A 5 -3.50 -52.06 -25.06
N VAL A 6 -4.19 -52.03 -23.90
CA VAL A 6 -5.59 -52.29 -23.43
C VAL A 6 -5.80 -53.71 -22.89
N MET A 7 -6.67 -53.83 -21.87
CA MET A 7 -7.13 -54.98 -21.05
C MET A 7 -6.35 -55.17 -19.72
N GLU A 8 -6.90 -55.01 -18.51
CA GLU A 8 -8.26 -55.14 -17.92
C GLU A 8 -8.70 -56.57 -17.58
N ASN A 9 -9.00 -56.80 -16.28
CA ASN A 9 -9.94 -57.76 -15.66
C ASN A 9 -9.92 -57.47 -14.14
N GLN A 10 -11.03 -57.17 -13.44
CA GLN A 10 -12.13 -58.06 -13.01
C GLN A 10 -11.69 -59.12 -11.96
N ASP A 11 -12.41 -59.41 -10.86
CA ASP A 11 -13.69 -58.85 -10.38
C ASP A 11 -13.99 -59.17 -8.89
N VAL A 12 -15.01 -58.49 -8.33
CA VAL A 12 -15.97 -58.94 -7.28
C VAL A 12 -15.50 -59.71 -6.02
N GLN A 13 -15.84 -59.16 -4.84
CA GLN A 13 -16.58 -59.88 -3.77
C GLN A 13 -17.60 -58.93 -3.12
N LYS A 14 -18.81 -59.43 -2.86
CA LYS A 14 -19.98 -58.69 -2.30
C LYS A 14 -20.02 -58.80 -0.77
N GLY A 15 -20.60 -57.84 -0.04
CA GLY A 15 -20.67 -57.99 1.42
C GLY A 15 -21.48 -57.00 2.28
N ASN A 16 -22.77 -56.82 1.97
CA ASN A 16 -23.85 -56.61 2.95
C ASN A 16 -24.12 -55.22 3.56
N GLN A 17 -25.39 -54.79 3.45
CA GLN A 17 -25.99 -53.65 4.17
C GLN A 17 -26.57 -54.15 5.51
N ASN A 18 -26.71 -53.29 6.53
CA ASN A 18 -28.02 -52.96 7.14
C ASN A 18 -27.96 -52.09 8.42
N ASN A 19 -28.74 -51.02 8.36
CA ASN A 19 -29.68 -50.53 9.39
C ASN A 19 -29.30 -49.61 10.58
N SER A 20 -30.21 -48.63 10.70
CA SER A 20 -30.82 -48.07 11.91
C SER A 20 -30.07 -47.02 12.73
N THR A 21 -30.23 -45.78 12.27
CA THR A 21 -30.57 -44.61 13.10
C THR A 21 -31.49 -44.99 14.27
N GLN A 22 -31.11 -44.63 15.50
CA GLN A 22 -32.05 -44.51 16.62
C GLN A 22 -32.06 -43.07 17.14
N GLN A 23 -33.19 -42.39 16.97
CA GLN A 23 -33.48 -41.13 17.65
C GLN A 23 -33.84 -41.42 19.11
N THR A 24 -33.07 -40.89 20.05
CA THR A 24 -33.46 -40.88 21.47
C THR A 24 -34.34 -39.66 21.75
N SER A 25 -35.64 -39.89 21.90
CA SER A 25 -36.61 -38.88 22.33
C SER A 25 -36.51 -38.64 23.84
N ASN A 26 -35.95 -37.50 24.24
CA ASN A 26 -35.98 -37.04 25.64
C ASN A 26 -37.10 -36.00 25.81
N GLY A 27 -38.23 -36.42 26.36
CA GLY A 27 -39.39 -35.57 26.60
C GLY A 27 -39.15 -34.54 27.72
N VAL A 28 -38.96 -33.27 27.35
CA VAL A 28 -38.85 -32.17 28.31
C VAL A 28 -40.23 -31.75 28.81
N ASN A 29 -40.39 -31.62 30.12
CA ASN A 29 -41.66 -31.29 30.77
C ASN A 29 -42.15 -29.88 30.38
N LYS A 30 -43.30 -29.78 29.70
CA LYS A 30 -43.88 -28.52 29.20
C LYS A 30 -44.10 -27.44 30.28
N LYS A 31 -44.23 -27.78 31.57
CA LYS A 31 -44.33 -26.77 32.64
C LYS A 31 -43.00 -26.08 32.95
N LEU A 32 -41.85 -26.68 32.65
CA LEU A 32 -40.54 -26.10 32.96
C LEU A 32 -40.06 -25.11 31.88
N GLN A 33 -40.48 -25.30 30.62
CA GLN A 33 -40.10 -24.40 29.51
C GLN A 33 -40.76 -23.01 29.63
N ILE A 34 -41.99 -22.93 30.13
CA ILE A 34 -42.75 -21.66 30.22
C ILE A 34 -42.09 -20.69 31.22
N THR A 35 -41.56 -21.19 32.34
CA THR A 35 -40.93 -20.36 33.38
C THR A 35 -39.59 -19.76 32.92
N VAL A 36 -38.79 -20.50 32.14
CA VAL A 36 -37.49 -20.01 31.63
C VAL A 36 -37.68 -18.90 30.59
N ILE A 37 -38.69 -19.01 29.73
CA ILE A 37 -39.01 -18.01 28.69
C ILE A 37 -39.45 -16.68 29.33
N ALA A 38 -40.24 -16.71 30.41
CA ALA A 38 -40.69 -15.50 31.11
C ALA A 38 -39.53 -14.68 31.72
N ILE A 39 -38.51 -15.36 32.26
CA ILE A 39 -37.34 -14.69 32.85
C ILE A 39 -36.44 -14.11 31.75
N ALA A 40 -36.25 -14.83 30.63
CA ALA A 40 -35.46 -14.34 29.50
C ALA A 40 -36.04 -13.05 28.88
N ILE A 41 -37.37 -12.92 28.81
CA ILE A 41 -38.04 -11.72 28.27
C ILE A 41 -37.85 -10.51 29.19
N LEU A 42 -37.88 -10.70 30.52
CA LEU A 42 -37.69 -9.59 31.48
C LEU A 42 -36.24 -9.06 31.48
N VAL A 43 -35.24 -9.95 31.38
CA VAL A 43 -33.83 -9.55 31.29
C VAL A 43 -33.50 -8.93 29.92
N GLY A 44 -34.01 -9.53 28.83
CA GLY A 44 -33.82 -9.01 27.46
C GLY A 44 -34.50 -7.65 27.24
N GLY A 45 -35.72 -7.47 27.74
CA GLY A 45 -36.47 -6.22 27.63
C GLY A 45 -35.80 -5.05 28.38
N TYR A 46 -35.20 -5.31 29.54
CA TYR A 46 -34.46 -4.28 30.29
C TYR A 46 -33.20 -3.83 29.54
N PHE A 47 -32.45 -4.77 28.96
CA PHE A 47 -31.23 -4.45 28.20
C PHE A 47 -31.54 -3.68 26.90
N PHE A 48 -32.66 -3.99 26.23
CA PHE A 48 -33.05 -3.34 24.98
C PHE A 48 -33.61 -1.92 25.19
N LEU A 49 -34.18 -1.61 26.36
CA LEU A 49 -34.77 -0.30 26.66
C LEU A 49 -33.82 0.68 27.38
N PHE A 50 -32.69 0.23 27.92
CA PHE A 50 -31.66 1.11 28.49
C PHE A 50 -30.44 1.34 27.57
N SER A 51 -30.35 0.62 26.45
CA SER A 51 -29.29 0.77 25.43
C SER A 51 -29.67 1.77 24.33
N GLY A 52 -30.25 2.92 24.70
CA GLY A 52 -30.44 4.01 23.75
C GLY A 52 -29.09 4.56 23.25
N PRO A 53 -28.96 4.98 21.98
CA PRO A 53 -27.71 5.52 21.48
C PRO A 53 -27.43 6.88 22.13
N ALA A 54 -26.58 6.88 23.15
CA ALA A 54 -25.87 8.09 23.56
C ALA A 54 -24.99 8.54 22.40
N PHE A 55 -25.54 9.40 21.54
CA PHE A 55 -24.85 10.02 20.42
C PHE A 55 -23.57 10.67 20.93
N ASN A 56 -22.42 10.08 20.59
CA ASN A 56 -21.10 10.58 20.94
C ASN A 56 -20.74 11.81 20.09
N LEU A 57 -21.49 12.90 20.30
CA LEU A 57 -21.37 14.15 19.56
C LEU A 57 -19.98 14.81 19.71
N SER A 58 -19.23 14.44 20.76
CA SER A 58 -17.90 14.98 21.06
C SER A 58 -16.75 14.37 20.24
N LYS A 59 -16.93 13.27 19.51
CA LYS A 59 -15.85 12.69 18.68
C LYS A 59 -15.74 13.36 17.30
N ARG A 60 -16.84 13.95 16.82
CA ARG A 60 -16.90 14.56 15.49
C ARG A 60 -16.04 15.83 15.38
N SER A 61 -16.02 16.66 16.42
CA SER A 61 -15.29 17.93 16.42
C SER A 61 -13.76 17.78 16.52
N SER A 62 -13.26 16.71 17.14
CA SER A 62 -11.82 16.42 17.18
C SER A 62 -11.31 15.93 15.82
N ASP A 63 -12.04 15.03 15.17
CA ASP A 63 -11.65 14.47 13.87
C ASP A 63 -11.77 15.53 12.75
N GLU A 64 -12.84 16.35 12.74
CA GLU A 64 -12.99 17.46 11.78
C GLU A 64 -11.90 18.54 11.98
N ARG A 65 -11.56 18.91 13.22
CA ARG A 65 -10.46 19.87 13.50
C ARG A 65 -9.09 19.31 13.14
N SER A 66 -8.81 18.03 13.43
CA SER A 66 -7.54 17.40 13.09
C SER A 66 -7.37 17.30 11.57
N SER A 67 -8.43 16.92 10.85
CA SER A 67 -8.44 16.90 9.38
C SER A 67 -8.18 18.29 8.79
N HIS A 68 -8.84 19.34 9.31
CA HIS A 68 -8.62 20.72 8.88
C HIS A 68 -7.15 21.15 9.02
N ILE A 69 -6.53 20.90 10.19
CA ILE A 69 -5.13 21.26 10.45
C ILE A 69 -4.16 20.50 9.53
N VAL A 70 -4.43 19.21 9.26
CA VAL A 70 -3.63 18.42 8.30
C VAL A 70 -3.75 18.98 6.89
N ASN A 71 -4.96 19.35 6.45
CA ASN A 71 -5.19 19.95 5.14
C ASN A 71 -4.52 21.33 5.00
N GLU A 72 -4.59 22.18 6.04
CA GLU A 72 -3.88 23.47 6.08
C GLU A 72 -2.37 23.30 6.00
N ALA A 73 -1.80 22.34 6.75
CA ALA A 73 -0.36 22.06 6.73
C ALA A 73 0.10 21.50 5.36
N LEU A 74 -0.72 20.64 4.74
CA LEU A 74 -0.46 20.09 3.41
C LEU A 74 -0.51 21.19 2.33
N ALA A 75 -1.53 22.06 2.38
CA ALA A 75 -1.68 23.20 1.47
C ALA A 75 -0.54 24.22 1.63
N ALA A 76 -0.12 24.53 2.86
CA ALA A 76 1.01 25.41 3.12
C ALA A 76 2.33 24.84 2.58
N ARG A 77 2.53 23.51 2.68
CA ARG A 77 3.70 22.86 2.09
C ARG A 77 3.65 22.83 0.56
N PHE A 78 2.48 22.59 -0.04
CA PHE A 78 2.28 22.71 -1.49
C PHE A 78 2.64 24.12 -1.99
N ASP A 79 2.15 25.17 -1.33
CA ASP A 79 2.42 26.56 -1.70
C ASP A 79 3.92 26.89 -1.64
N TYR A 80 4.62 26.38 -0.61
CA TYR A 80 6.06 26.51 -0.50
C TYR A 80 6.80 25.76 -1.62
N LEU A 81 6.53 24.47 -1.83
CA LEU A 81 7.28 23.63 -2.78
C LEU A 81 7.04 24.02 -4.25
N SER A 82 5.83 24.44 -4.60
CA SER A 82 5.48 24.92 -5.95
C SER A 82 6.17 26.24 -6.33
N LYS A 83 6.58 27.04 -5.34
CA LYS A 83 7.26 28.34 -5.55
C LYS A 83 8.77 28.33 -5.28
N ASN A 84 9.25 27.38 -4.46
CA ASN A 84 10.63 27.32 -3.96
C ASN A 84 11.36 26.03 -4.40
N GLY A 85 11.01 25.52 -5.58
CA GLY A 85 11.68 24.37 -6.19
C GLY A 85 13.11 24.70 -6.65
N ASN A 86 14.03 23.76 -6.44
CA ASN A 86 15.40 23.81 -6.96
C ASN A 86 15.74 22.59 -7.84
N SER A 87 14.82 21.62 -7.95
CA SER A 87 15.02 20.39 -8.73
C SER A 87 15.12 20.67 -10.22
N SER A 88 16.13 20.09 -10.88
CA SER A 88 16.27 20.14 -12.33
C SER A 88 16.47 18.73 -12.88
N CYS A 89 15.74 18.40 -13.96
CA CYS A 89 15.88 17.12 -14.64
C CYS A 89 17.05 17.10 -15.64
N SER A 90 18.23 17.52 -15.16
CA SER A 90 19.47 17.65 -15.93
C SER A 90 20.61 16.79 -15.36
N ALA A 91 21.57 16.42 -16.23
CA ALA A 91 22.73 15.62 -15.83
C ALA A 91 23.69 16.38 -14.90
N SER A 92 23.80 17.70 -15.05
CA SER A 92 24.61 18.58 -14.18
C SER A 92 24.02 18.65 -12.77
N PHE A 93 22.70 18.82 -12.64
CA PHE A 93 22.03 18.81 -11.33
C PHE A 93 22.18 17.45 -10.62
N ARG A 94 22.04 16.35 -11.36
CA ARG A 94 22.35 15.01 -10.82
C ARG A 94 23.79 14.91 -10.30
N GLY A 95 24.75 15.49 -11.02
CA GLY A 95 26.15 15.54 -10.60
C GLY A 95 26.38 16.36 -9.32
N SER A 96 25.70 17.50 -9.16
CA SER A 96 25.88 18.36 -7.98
C SER A 96 25.33 17.78 -6.68
N ILE A 97 24.35 16.85 -6.73
CA ILE A 97 23.80 16.19 -5.54
C ILE A 97 24.89 15.51 -4.70
N LEU A 98 25.91 14.95 -5.34
CA LEU A 98 27.02 14.29 -4.65
C LEU A 98 27.83 15.26 -3.75
N SER A 99 27.87 16.55 -4.09
CA SER A 99 28.58 17.60 -3.34
C SER A 99 27.72 18.41 -2.37
N MET A 100 26.39 18.27 -2.40
CA MET A 100 25.48 18.96 -1.45
C MET A 100 25.69 18.45 -0.01
N PRO A 101 25.54 19.29 1.03
CA PRO A 101 25.39 18.82 2.41
C PRO A 101 24.20 17.87 2.57
N ASP A 102 24.30 16.87 3.45
CA ASP A 102 23.27 15.80 3.55
C ASP A 102 21.89 16.29 4.04
N ASP A 103 21.84 17.44 4.70
CA ASP A 103 20.65 18.14 5.17
C ASP A 103 20.08 19.16 4.16
N GLU A 104 20.81 19.48 3.09
CA GLU A 104 20.27 20.23 1.95
C GLU A 104 19.11 19.46 1.31
N ARG A 105 18.18 20.16 0.65
CA ARG A 105 16.91 19.58 0.19
C ARG A 105 16.66 19.83 -1.29
N LEU A 106 16.34 18.75 -1.99
CA LEU A 106 15.91 18.68 -3.38
C LEU A 106 14.39 18.90 -3.39
N ARG A 107 13.95 20.02 -3.95
CA ARG A 107 12.60 20.54 -3.82
C ARG A 107 11.89 20.78 -5.13
N GLY A 108 10.57 20.63 -5.11
CA GLY A 108 9.68 20.93 -6.22
C GLY A 108 9.69 19.89 -7.34
N SER A 109 8.86 20.14 -8.34
CA SER A 109 8.79 19.35 -9.57
C SER A 109 9.92 19.70 -10.54
N CYS A 110 10.19 18.83 -11.53
CA CYS A 110 11.27 19.07 -12.50
C CYS A 110 10.84 19.20 -13.97
N CYS A 111 9.58 18.88 -14.31
CA CYS A 111 9.10 18.87 -15.71
C CYS A 111 7.89 19.79 -15.91
N SER A 112 6.88 19.68 -15.05
CA SER A 112 5.63 20.45 -15.09
C SER A 112 5.37 21.16 -13.77
N PRO A 113 4.54 22.22 -13.71
CA PRO A 113 4.09 22.81 -12.44
C PRO A 113 3.43 21.77 -11.53
N MET A 114 3.57 21.89 -10.21
CA MET A 114 2.93 20.96 -9.26
C MET A 114 1.40 21.12 -9.27
N SER A 115 0.68 20.00 -9.22
CA SER A 115 -0.77 19.95 -8.98
C SER A 115 -1.06 19.73 -7.50
N VAL A 116 -1.98 20.51 -6.92
CA VAL A 116 -2.41 20.32 -5.52
C VAL A 116 -3.18 19.01 -5.32
N HIS A 117 -3.90 18.56 -6.34
CA HIS A 117 -4.64 17.31 -6.32
C HIS A 117 -3.68 16.12 -6.28
N ARG A 118 -2.79 16.02 -7.28
CA ARG A 118 -1.79 14.93 -7.37
C ARG A 118 -0.84 14.93 -6.18
N TYR A 119 -0.34 16.09 -5.76
CA TYR A 119 0.52 16.20 -4.58
C TYR A 119 -0.15 15.64 -3.32
N SER A 120 -1.44 15.91 -3.12
CA SER A 120 -2.18 15.38 -1.97
C SER A 120 -2.33 13.86 -2.03
N GLU A 121 -2.67 13.31 -3.20
CA GLU A 121 -2.78 11.86 -3.41
C GLU A 121 -1.43 11.14 -3.25
N GLN A 122 -0.34 11.76 -3.71
CA GLN A 122 1.02 11.25 -3.58
C GLN A 122 1.45 11.21 -2.11
N VAL A 123 1.34 12.31 -1.37
CA VAL A 123 1.72 12.39 0.06
C VAL A 123 0.86 11.47 0.94
N GLU A 124 -0.46 11.41 0.73
CA GLU A 124 -1.32 10.49 1.49
C GLU A 124 -1.08 9.02 1.09
N GLY A 125 -0.90 8.75 -0.21
CA GLY A 125 -0.66 7.42 -0.75
C GLY A 125 0.63 6.77 -0.25
N LEU A 126 1.71 7.54 -0.07
CA LEU A 126 3.00 7.02 0.41
C LEU A 126 2.95 6.54 1.87
N LYS A 127 2.04 7.08 2.70
CA LYS A 127 1.91 6.69 4.12
C LYS A 127 1.61 5.21 4.31
N LYS A 128 0.93 4.56 3.35
CA LYS A 128 0.57 3.13 3.44
C LYS A 128 1.78 2.19 3.43
N PHE A 129 2.90 2.60 2.83
CA PHE A 129 4.13 1.81 2.84
C PHE A 129 4.92 1.97 4.15
N LYS A 130 4.64 3.02 4.92
CA LYS A 130 5.29 3.31 6.20
C LYS A 130 4.48 2.80 7.42
N SER A 131 3.23 2.38 7.21
CA SER A 131 2.37 1.82 8.25
C SER A 131 2.50 0.30 8.44
N VAL A 132 3.28 -0.39 7.61
CA VAL A 132 3.49 -1.84 7.70
C VAL A 132 4.44 -2.17 8.86
N ALA A 133 3.86 -2.62 9.98
CA ALA A 133 4.61 -2.99 11.16
C ALA A 133 5.67 -4.07 10.87
N GLY A 134 6.91 -3.82 11.30
CA GLY A 134 8.06 -4.71 11.07
C GLY A 134 8.87 -4.40 9.80
N GLN A 135 8.39 -3.53 8.91
CA GLN A 135 9.17 -3.03 7.77
C GLN A 135 9.75 -1.64 8.12
N ASN A 136 11.08 -1.55 8.24
CA ASN A 136 11.75 -0.25 8.43
C ASN A 136 11.96 0.44 7.06
N ILE A 137 10.90 0.98 6.50
CA ILE A 137 10.95 1.70 5.22
C ILE A 137 11.03 3.21 5.47
N ASP A 138 12.05 3.60 6.24
CA ASP A 138 12.45 5.01 6.42
C ASP A 138 12.98 5.62 5.11
N LYS A 139 13.38 4.78 4.14
CA LYS A 139 13.91 5.17 2.83
C LYS A 139 12.88 5.66 1.82
N ILE A 140 11.58 5.37 2.01
CA ILE A 140 10.52 6.04 1.23
C ILE A 140 10.36 7.47 1.78
N PRO A 141 10.59 8.52 0.96
CA PRO A 141 10.34 9.90 1.37
C PRO A 141 8.87 10.09 1.75
N ASP A 142 8.59 10.83 2.83
CA ASP A 142 7.22 11.24 3.19
C ASP A 142 6.61 12.24 2.20
N ASP A 143 7.46 12.86 1.38
CA ASP A 143 7.11 13.90 0.42
C ASP A 143 7.99 13.75 -0.82
N PRO A 144 7.44 13.41 -1.99
CA PRO A 144 8.24 13.21 -3.19
C PRO A 144 8.80 14.53 -3.74
N TYR A 145 8.31 15.68 -3.29
CA TYR A 145 8.76 17.00 -3.70
C TYR A 145 9.67 17.69 -2.67
N ASP A 146 10.10 17.02 -1.59
CA ASP A 146 11.04 17.58 -0.60
C ASP A 146 11.99 16.50 -0.02
N ILE A 147 13.04 16.15 -0.76
CA ILE A 147 13.95 15.04 -0.42
C ILE A 147 15.28 15.57 0.12
N LYS A 148 15.79 15.02 1.24
CA LYS A 148 17.15 15.34 1.73
C LYS A 148 18.21 14.83 0.76
N ALA A 149 19.24 15.62 0.50
CA ALA A 149 20.35 15.24 -0.38
C ALA A 149 21.08 13.99 0.12
N GLY A 150 21.26 13.81 1.44
CA GLY A 150 21.84 12.58 2.00
C GLY A 150 21.06 11.31 1.65
N LEU A 151 19.72 11.37 1.73
CA LEU A 151 18.86 10.26 1.31
C LEU A 151 18.92 10.05 -0.21
N ALA A 152 18.97 11.13 -1.00
CA ALA A 152 19.12 11.02 -2.45
C ALA A 152 20.44 10.34 -2.84
N LYS A 153 21.57 10.69 -2.20
CA LYS A 153 22.86 10.01 -2.40
C LYS A 153 22.80 8.53 -2.04
N GLU A 154 22.22 8.20 -0.87
CA GLU A 154 22.06 6.82 -0.41
C GLU A 154 21.26 6.00 -1.44
N LEU A 155 20.10 6.51 -1.85
CA LEU A 155 19.25 5.85 -2.82
C LEU A 155 19.90 5.73 -4.20
N MET A 156 20.61 6.75 -4.68
CA MET A 156 21.40 6.66 -5.92
C MET A 156 22.47 5.57 -5.86
N SER A 157 23.08 5.32 -4.68
CA SER A 157 24.08 4.25 -4.54
C SER A 157 23.49 2.85 -4.71
N TYR A 158 22.20 2.67 -4.44
CA TYR A 158 21.49 1.42 -4.69
C TYR A 158 21.10 1.22 -6.16
N TYR A 159 21.23 2.22 -7.04
CA TYR A 159 20.84 2.09 -8.45
C TYR A 159 21.68 1.03 -9.20
N ASP A 160 22.97 0.93 -8.89
CA ASP A 160 23.87 -0.05 -9.48
C ASP A 160 23.94 -1.38 -8.67
N MET A 161 23.08 -1.53 -7.65
CA MET A 161 22.97 -2.77 -6.89
C MET A 161 22.57 -3.95 -7.80
N GLU A 162 23.29 -5.07 -7.66
CA GLU A 162 22.93 -6.32 -8.34
C GLU A 162 21.71 -6.97 -7.69
N LEU A 163 20.79 -7.44 -8.53
CA LEU A 163 19.62 -8.22 -8.15
C LEU A 163 19.79 -9.67 -8.64
N THR A 164 19.21 -10.63 -7.93
CA THR A 164 19.00 -11.99 -8.42
C THR A 164 18.01 -11.99 -9.60
N LEU A 165 17.91 -13.11 -10.33
CA LEU A 165 17.01 -13.21 -11.48
C LEU A 165 15.53 -12.96 -11.10
N GLU A 166 15.11 -13.42 -9.94
CA GLU A 166 13.75 -13.27 -9.41
C GLU A 166 13.47 -11.83 -8.99
N GLU A 167 14.41 -11.19 -8.30
CA GLU A 167 14.33 -9.77 -7.92
C GLU A 167 14.36 -8.86 -9.16
N GLN A 168 15.18 -9.18 -10.17
CA GLN A 168 15.26 -8.42 -11.42
C GLN A 168 13.94 -8.50 -12.21
N LYS A 169 13.24 -9.64 -12.21
CA LYS A 169 11.89 -9.75 -12.80
C LYS A 169 10.89 -8.80 -12.14
N ALA A 170 10.95 -8.62 -10.82
CA ALA A 170 10.10 -7.66 -10.11
C ALA A 170 10.46 -6.21 -10.49
N TYR A 171 11.75 -5.89 -10.60
CA TYR A 171 12.22 -4.58 -11.05
C TYR A 171 11.78 -4.28 -12.50
N ASP A 172 11.99 -5.22 -13.41
CA ASP A 172 11.64 -5.09 -14.83
C ASP A 172 10.12 -5.01 -15.04
N TYR A 173 9.32 -5.67 -14.20
CA TYR A 173 7.88 -5.48 -14.16
C TYR A 173 7.53 -4.03 -13.83
N ALA A 174 8.14 -3.44 -12.79
CA ALA A 174 7.84 -2.06 -12.40
C ALA A 174 8.25 -1.04 -13.48
N MET A 175 9.36 -1.30 -14.17
CA MET A 175 9.80 -0.51 -15.33
C MET A 175 8.80 -0.54 -16.49
N GLN A 176 8.05 -1.64 -16.67
CA GLN A 176 7.05 -1.76 -17.74
C GLN A 176 5.66 -1.26 -17.33
N ASN A 177 5.30 -1.36 -16.04
CA ASN A 177 3.94 -1.14 -15.57
C ASN A 177 3.71 0.21 -14.85
N SER A 178 4.78 0.90 -14.44
CA SER A 178 4.66 2.30 -13.98
C SER A 178 4.15 3.22 -15.09
N SER A 179 3.54 4.32 -14.66
CA SER A 179 2.94 5.35 -15.50
C SER A 179 3.96 5.95 -16.46
N GLU A 180 5.17 6.22 -15.95
CA GLU A 180 6.30 6.83 -16.64
C GLU A 180 7.22 5.83 -17.36
N LYS A 181 6.85 4.54 -17.41
CA LYS A 181 7.70 3.43 -17.92
C LYS A 181 9.11 3.42 -17.30
N GLY A 182 9.11 3.63 -15.99
CA GLY A 182 10.27 3.75 -15.14
C GLY A 182 9.97 4.57 -13.88
N PRO A 183 10.98 4.79 -13.03
CA PRO A 183 10.87 5.59 -11.80
C PRO A 183 10.58 7.11 -11.99
N CYS A 184 10.62 7.62 -13.23
CA CYS A 184 10.39 9.02 -13.59
C CYS A 184 10.29 9.14 -15.12
N CYS A 185 9.64 10.18 -15.66
CA CYS A 185 9.50 10.44 -17.10
C CYS A 185 10.83 10.50 -17.88
N CYS A 186 11.95 10.77 -17.19
CA CYS A 186 13.25 10.96 -17.80
C CYS A 186 14.37 10.40 -16.91
N LYS A 187 15.52 10.06 -17.51
CA LYS A 187 16.73 9.55 -16.83
C LYS A 187 17.52 10.65 -16.09
N CYS A 188 16.80 11.44 -15.30
CA CYS A 188 17.31 12.48 -14.41
C CYS A 188 17.74 11.91 -13.05
N TRP A 189 18.11 12.77 -12.09
CA TRP A 189 18.42 12.34 -10.72
C TRP A 189 17.30 11.52 -10.05
N ARG A 190 16.02 11.87 -10.25
CA ARG A 190 14.87 11.12 -9.68
C ARG A 190 14.82 9.68 -10.19
N TRP A 191 15.19 9.43 -11.45
CA TRP A 191 15.28 8.08 -11.99
C TRP A 191 16.31 7.23 -11.24
N TYR A 192 17.48 7.78 -10.92
CA TYR A 192 18.51 7.06 -10.17
C TYR A 192 18.14 6.89 -8.70
N VAL A 193 17.56 7.92 -8.06
CA VAL A 193 17.03 7.85 -6.68
C VAL A 193 15.95 6.78 -6.56
N TYR A 194 14.86 6.89 -7.33
CA TYR A 194 13.74 5.98 -7.17
C TYR A 194 13.97 4.61 -7.81
N GLY A 195 14.80 4.51 -8.85
CA GLY A 195 15.31 3.22 -9.34
C GLY A 195 16.11 2.49 -8.26
N GLY A 196 17.04 3.17 -7.59
CA GLY A 196 17.77 2.60 -6.47
C GLY A 196 16.88 2.27 -5.26
N LEU A 197 15.88 3.11 -4.96
CA LEU A 197 14.83 2.79 -3.99
C LEU A 197 14.07 1.51 -4.36
N GLY A 198 13.68 1.34 -5.63
CA GLY A 198 13.01 0.13 -6.11
C GLY A 198 13.85 -1.13 -5.90
N LYS A 199 15.15 -1.07 -6.23
CA LYS A 199 16.09 -2.17 -5.96
C LYS A 199 16.24 -2.48 -4.47
N TYR A 200 16.37 -1.45 -3.63
CA TYR A 200 16.43 -1.57 -2.18
C TYR A 200 15.14 -2.20 -1.61
N LEU A 201 13.97 -1.76 -2.06
CA LEU A 201 12.68 -2.30 -1.60
C LEU A 201 12.50 -3.78 -1.97
N ILE A 202 12.89 -4.16 -3.19
CA ILE A 202 12.87 -5.56 -3.64
C ILE A 202 13.82 -6.40 -2.77
N LYS A 203 15.09 -6.01 -2.67
CA LYS A 203 16.14 -6.82 -2.03
C LYS A 203 16.07 -6.87 -0.51
N ASN A 204 15.70 -5.75 0.13
CA ASN A 204 15.72 -5.63 1.59
C ASN A 204 14.34 -5.80 2.24
N HIS A 205 13.25 -5.60 1.48
CA HIS A 205 11.87 -5.67 2.00
C HIS A 205 10.96 -6.63 1.23
N GLY A 206 11.47 -7.32 0.20
CA GLY A 206 10.73 -8.34 -0.55
C GLY A 206 9.60 -7.79 -1.42
N PHE A 207 9.67 -6.52 -1.85
CA PHE A 207 8.61 -5.90 -2.64
C PHE A 207 8.42 -6.60 -3.99
N THR A 208 7.16 -6.79 -4.38
CA THR A 208 6.80 -7.25 -5.74
C THR A 208 6.90 -6.11 -6.75
N GLY A 209 6.86 -6.46 -8.05
CA GLY A 209 6.87 -5.46 -9.12
C GLY A 209 5.67 -4.50 -9.05
N GLU A 210 4.50 -4.99 -8.62
CA GLU A 210 3.29 -4.18 -8.40
C GLU A 210 3.50 -3.18 -7.25
N GLN A 211 4.14 -3.59 -6.16
CA GLN A 211 4.42 -2.70 -5.03
C GLN A 211 5.44 -1.62 -5.40
N VAL A 212 6.49 -1.95 -6.15
CA VAL A 212 7.44 -0.95 -6.67
C VAL A 212 6.77 -0.03 -7.70
N THR A 213 5.90 -0.55 -8.56
CA THR A 213 5.09 0.24 -9.50
C THR A 213 4.27 1.30 -8.74
N GLU A 214 3.58 0.87 -7.68
CA GLU A 214 2.74 1.75 -6.88
C GLU A 214 3.56 2.79 -6.08
N VAL A 215 4.73 2.42 -5.56
CA VAL A 215 5.68 3.38 -4.97
C VAL A 215 6.13 4.42 -6.01
N TRP A 216 6.51 4.01 -7.22
CA TRP A 216 6.99 4.92 -8.26
C TRP A 216 5.91 5.88 -8.74
N ASN A 217 4.68 5.39 -9.02
CA ASN A 217 3.55 6.24 -9.42
C ASN A 217 3.09 7.22 -8.32
N LEU A 218 3.46 6.97 -7.05
CA LEU A 218 3.25 7.90 -5.94
C LEU A 218 4.48 8.78 -5.65
N SER A 219 5.64 8.43 -6.20
CA SER A 219 6.92 9.09 -5.94
C SER A 219 7.39 9.99 -7.08
N ASP A 220 6.81 9.87 -8.27
CA ASP A 220 7.20 10.68 -9.41
C ASP A 220 7.02 12.18 -9.08
N GLY A 221 8.12 12.91 -9.17
CA GLY A 221 8.15 14.35 -8.90
C GLY A 221 8.15 15.15 -10.19
N CYS A 222 7.42 14.67 -11.19
CA CYS A 222 7.41 15.27 -12.53
C CYS A 222 6.56 16.55 -12.55
N GLY A 223 5.44 16.54 -11.83
CA GLY A 223 4.42 17.60 -11.80
C GLY A 223 3.22 17.26 -12.71
N GLY A 224 2.38 18.25 -13.00
CA GLY A 224 1.17 18.09 -13.81
C GLY A 224 -0.04 17.57 -13.03
N ASP A 225 -1.23 17.67 -13.64
CA ASP A 225 -2.49 17.13 -13.13
C ASP A 225 -2.75 15.67 -13.57
N SER A 226 -1.98 15.15 -14.52
CA SER A 226 -2.12 13.82 -15.11
C SER A 226 -0.77 13.16 -15.29
N GLU A 227 -0.76 11.82 -15.35
CA GLU A 227 0.41 11.01 -15.72
C GLU A 227 0.99 11.48 -17.06
N HIS A 228 2.32 11.54 -17.19
CA HIS A 228 2.95 11.99 -18.43
C HIS A 228 3.09 10.81 -19.41
N HIS A 229 2.07 10.62 -20.24
CA HIS A 229 2.17 9.70 -21.38
C HIS A 229 3.15 10.26 -22.42
N HIS A 230 4.35 9.66 -22.47
CA HIS A 230 5.44 9.94 -23.40
C HIS A 230 5.63 8.81 -24.42
#